data_AF-A0A0G1FR87-F1
#
_entry.id   AF-A0A0G1FR87-F1
#
_cell.length_a   1.000
_cell.length_b   1.000
_cell.length_c   1.000
_cell.angle_alpha   90.00
_cell.angle_beta   90.00
_cell.angle_gamma   90.00
#
_symmetry.space_group_name_H-M   'P 1'
#
loop_
_entity.id
_entity.type
_entity.pdbx_description
1 polymer ?
#
loop_
_entity_poly.entity_id
_entity_poly.type
_entity_poly.pdbx_seq_one_letter_code
_entity_poly.pdbx_strand_id
1 'polypeptide(L)'
;MAYYQNYLSHFLSLIELKDFLDVLIVASLFYVALIFIRQTRSYFIFYAIVLISGIYFLSTKFDLGLTRQIFQPFLTFAIFFLAIIFQRDLRRFFDWFFISGQKIVWEKKKTISDEVSLAVMRAVDIMSKKKIGALLVFPGDYPLDTLVEGGWLLDGKVSSPLLLSIFDTSSPGHDGAVIIDNNRLYRFGVHLPLAENYQSFDKAGTRHRAGAGITERSDALAVIVSEERGDISIARDGKLQLITSVDELRVKISDHIKVNTHLTTGFWHYFLARNTWMKVVSVSLAFIFWFSYVFSGGTVTKTLSVPIEARFIRENLVVEQVSPQSIKVTVTGNEKDLRGLDSGQVKAIIDLPKAEAGWQDVQIKNDNISYPAYVKLIKIDPQVVKITLRSKVERY
;
A
#
# COMPACT_ATOMS: atom_id res chain seq x y z
N MET A 1 -18.55 37.04 -9.45
CA MET A 1 -18.77 35.86 -8.60
C MET A 1 -19.54 34.73 -9.30
N ALA A 2 -20.59 35.02 -10.09
CA ALA A 2 -21.38 33.99 -10.79
C ALA A 2 -20.58 33.13 -11.81
N TYR A 3 -19.55 33.70 -12.46
CA TYR A 3 -18.72 32.98 -13.43
C TYR A 3 -17.87 31.85 -12.81
N TYR A 4 -17.34 32.07 -11.59
CA TYR A 4 -16.60 31.04 -10.84
C TYR A 4 -17.52 29.98 -10.26
N GLN A 5 -18.75 30.34 -9.88
CA GLN A 5 -19.74 29.37 -9.38
C GLN A 5 -20.18 28.39 -10.48
N ASN A 6 -20.39 28.86 -11.72
CA ASN A 6 -20.71 27.99 -12.85
C ASN A 6 -19.56 27.04 -13.23
N TYR A 7 -18.31 27.48 -13.09
CA TYR A 7 -17.15 26.60 -13.29
C TYR A 7 -17.05 25.53 -12.20
N LEU A 8 -17.30 25.89 -10.93
CA LEU A 8 -17.29 24.94 -9.82
C LEU A 8 -18.40 23.90 -9.94
N SER A 9 -19.61 24.30 -10.33
CA SER A 9 -20.74 23.36 -10.51
C SER A 9 -20.53 22.44 -11.72
N HIS A 10 -19.96 22.94 -12.82
CA HIS A 10 -19.55 22.08 -13.94
C HIS A 10 -18.41 21.13 -13.56
N PHE A 11 -17.43 21.59 -12.78
CA PHE A 11 -16.32 20.75 -12.30
C PHE A 11 -16.81 19.67 -11.32
N LEU A 12 -17.71 20.01 -10.39
CA LEU A 12 -18.33 19.04 -9.48
C LEU A 12 -19.24 18.03 -10.20
N SER A 13 -19.86 18.42 -11.32
CA SER A 13 -20.65 17.50 -12.16
C SER A 13 -19.80 16.55 -13.02
N LEU A 14 -18.49 16.80 -13.12
CA LEU A 14 -17.52 15.94 -13.82
C LEU A 14 -16.82 14.95 -12.89
N ILE A 15 -16.94 15.12 -11.56
CA ILE A 15 -16.40 14.17 -10.59
C ILE A 15 -17.38 13.00 -10.54
N GLU A 16 -17.08 11.96 -11.29
CA GLU A 16 -17.81 10.70 -11.17
C GLU A 16 -17.45 10.04 -9.83
N LEU A 17 -18.35 9.22 -9.28
CA LEU A 17 -18.04 8.38 -8.11
C LEU A 17 -16.76 7.55 -8.34
N LYS A 18 -16.44 7.26 -9.61
CA LYS A 18 -15.21 6.59 -10.05
C LYS A 18 -13.96 7.40 -9.73
N ASP A 19 -13.97 8.72 -9.90
CA ASP A 19 -12.80 9.58 -9.62
C ASP A 19 -12.49 9.60 -8.12
N PHE A 20 -13.53 9.67 -7.29
CA PHE A 20 -13.37 9.56 -5.84
C PHE A 20 -12.79 8.19 -5.44
N LEU A 21 -13.31 7.11 -6.04
CA LEU A 21 -12.85 5.76 -5.76
C LEU A 21 -11.40 5.54 -6.24
N ASP A 22 -11.01 6.14 -7.36
CA ASP A 22 -9.63 6.12 -7.86
C ASP A 22 -8.67 6.85 -6.91
N VAL A 23 -9.00 8.09 -6.50
CA VAL A 23 -8.20 8.85 -5.52
C VAL A 23 -8.11 8.09 -4.20
N LEU A 24 -9.19 7.45 -3.74
CA LEU A 24 -9.20 6.66 -2.52
C LEU A 24 -8.25 5.46 -2.61
N ILE A 25 -8.29 4.71 -3.72
CA ILE A 25 -7.40 3.58 -3.97
C ILE A 25 -5.94 4.06 -4.01
N VAL A 26 -5.64 5.09 -4.79
CA VAL A 26 -4.27 5.62 -4.92
C VAL A 26 -3.76 6.17 -3.58
N ALA A 27 -4.60 6.87 -2.82
CA ALA A 27 -4.25 7.35 -1.48
C ALA A 27 -3.97 6.20 -0.50
N SER A 28 -4.72 5.10 -0.60
CA SER A 28 -4.49 3.90 0.20
C SER A 28 -3.15 3.23 -0.16
N LEU A 29 -2.81 3.14 -1.44
CA LEU A 29 -1.53 2.60 -1.91
C LEU A 29 -0.35 3.44 -1.42
N PHE A 30 -0.42 4.77 -1.54
CA PHE A 30 0.62 5.65 -1.00
C PHE A 30 0.74 5.53 0.51
N TYR A 31 -0.37 5.38 1.23
CA TYR A 31 -0.34 5.21 2.68
C TYR A 31 0.40 3.93 3.09
N VAL A 32 0.08 2.80 2.46
CA VAL A 32 0.79 1.52 2.67
C VAL A 32 2.28 1.68 2.38
N ALA A 33 2.63 2.30 1.25
CA ALA A 33 4.02 2.52 0.85
C ALA A 33 4.78 3.38 1.87
N LEU A 34 4.18 4.47 2.37
CA LEU A 34 4.81 5.36 3.36
C LEU A 34 5.03 4.68 4.71
N ILE A 35 4.08 3.87 5.18
CA ILE A 35 4.27 3.06 6.39
C ILE A 35 5.43 2.10 6.19
N PHE A 36 5.43 1.38 5.06
CA PHE A 36 6.47 0.40 4.74
C PHE A 36 7.86 1.04 4.75
N ILE A 37 8.04 2.18 4.07
CA ILE A 37 9.30 2.91 4.02
C ILE A 37 9.77 3.34 5.41
N ARG A 38 8.86 3.85 6.26
CA ARG A 38 9.21 4.30 7.61
C ARG A 38 9.62 3.14 8.53
N GLN A 39 8.99 1.98 8.37
CA GLN A 39 9.28 0.79 9.18
C GLN A 39 10.63 0.18 8.78
N THR A 40 11.05 0.32 7.52
CA THR A 40 12.35 -0.15 7.06
C THR A 40 13.50 0.75 7.51
N ARG A 41 14.61 0.15 7.99
CA ARG A 41 15.88 0.88 8.23
C ARG A 41 16.51 1.44 6.92
N SER A 42 15.93 1.09 5.76
CA SER A 42 16.44 1.37 4.41
C SER A 42 15.91 2.68 3.79
N TYR A 43 15.51 3.67 4.59
CA TYR A 43 14.99 4.96 4.09
C TYR A 43 15.94 5.67 3.12
N PHE A 44 17.26 5.46 3.28
CA PHE A 44 18.29 5.98 2.36
C PHE A 44 18.07 5.54 0.90
N ILE A 45 17.66 4.29 0.69
CA ILE A 45 17.45 3.73 -0.66
C ILE A 45 16.25 4.38 -1.32
N PHE A 46 15.18 4.59 -0.55
CA PHE A 46 14.01 5.31 -1.05
C PHE A 46 14.37 6.73 -1.50
N TYR A 47 15.12 7.48 -0.67
CA TYR A 47 15.59 8.81 -1.05
C TYR A 47 16.48 8.79 -2.29
N ALA A 48 17.35 7.78 -2.45
CA ALA A 48 18.17 7.62 -3.64
C ALA A 48 17.32 7.39 -4.90
N ILE A 49 16.30 6.53 -4.83
CA ILE A 49 15.38 6.27 -5.96
C ILE A 49 14.57 7.52 -6.30
N VAL A 50 14.06 8.24 -5.30
CA VAL A 50 13.32 9.50 -5.52
C VAL A 50 14.22 10.56 -6.15
N LEU A 51 15.47 10.70 -5.68
CA LEU A 51 16.44 11.63 -6.25
C LEU A 51 16.74 11.30 -7.71
N ILE A 52 17.04 10.03 -8.01
CA ILE A 52 17.29 9.53 -9.37
C ILE A 52 16.06 9.78 -10.27
N SER A 53 14.86 9.49 -9.78
CA SER A 53 13.60 9.73 -10.49
C SER A 53 13.36 11.22 -10.75
N GLY A 54 13.68 12.08 -9.78
CA GLY A 54 13.60 13.53 -9.89
C GLY A 54 14.56 14.09 -10.95
N ILE A 55 15.82 13.65 -10.93
CA ILE A 55 16.82 14.04 -11.94
C ILE A 55 16.36 13.60 -13.33
N TYR A 56 15.87 12.37 -13.47
CA TYR A 56 15.32 11.88 -14.74
C TYR A 56 14.13 12.74 -15.20
N PHE A 57 13.17 13.03 -14.33
CA PHE A 57 12.01 13.87 -14.67
C PHE A 57 12.44 15.28 -15.10
N LEU A 58 13.34 15.94 -14.36
CA LEU A 58 13.90 17.22 -14.77
C LEU A 58 14.61 17.11 -16.14
N SER A 59 15.38 16.05 -16.37
CA SER A 59 16.05 15.83 -17.66
C SER A 59 15.06 15.73 -18.82
N THR A 60 13.89 15.12 -18.62
CA THR A 60 12.84 15.07 -19.65
C THR A 60 12.19 16.42 -19.89
N LYS A 61 11.98 17.21 -18.83
CA LYS A 61 11.35 18.55 -18.93
C LYS A 61 12.26 19.57 -19.61
N PHE A 62 13.57 19.47 -19.41
CA PHE A 62 14.58 20.37 -20.01
C PHE A 62 15.24 19.78 -21.28
N ASP A 63 14.77 18.63 -21.77
CA ASP A 63 15.30 17.88 -22.91
C ASP A 63 16.83 17.60 -22.87
N LEU A 64 17.33 17.26 -21.67
CA LEU A 64 18.74 16.92 -21.45
C LEU A 64 19.02 15.48 -21.91
N GLY A 65 19.34 15.31 -23.19
CA GLY A 65 19.52 14.00 -23.83
C GLY A 65 20.54 13.08 -23.14
N LEU A 66 21.73 13.57 -22.81
CA LEU A 66 22.78 12.79 -22.15
C LEU A 66 22.36 12.31 -20.76
N THR A 67 21.83 13.22 -19.94
CA THR A 67 21.33 12.90 -18.59
C THR A 67 20.20 11.88 -18.67
N ARG A 68 19.25 12.06 -19.59
CA ARG A 68 18.16 11.11 -19.81
C ARG A 68 18.68 9.71 -20.15
N GLN A 69 19.66 9.60 -21.05
CA GLN A 69 20.28 8.32 -21.43
C GLN A 69 21.05 7.65 -20.28
N ILE A 70 21.75 8.43 -19.45
CA ILE A 70 22.50 7.89 -18.31
C ILE A 70 21.55 7.38 -17.22
N PHE A 71 20.51 8.15 -16.88
CA PHE A 71 19.63 7.84 -15.74
C PHE A 71 18.49 6.85 -16.08
N GLN A 72 18.09 6.72 -17.34
CA GLN A 72 17.03 5.78 -17.74
C GLN A 72 17.34 4.32 -17.36
N PRO A 73 18.54 3.75 -17.63
CA PRO A 73 18.88 2.40 -17.21
C PRO A 73 18.78 2.20 -15.69
N PHE A 74 19.23 3.18 -14.90
CA PHE A 74 19.14 3.10 -13.43
C PHE A 74 17.70 2.96 -12.95
N LEU A 75 16.75 3.67 -13.55
CA LEU A 75 15.32 3.52 -13.23
C LEU A 75 14.77 2.15 -13.63
N THR A 76 15.17 1.63 -14.79
CA THR A 76 14.76 0.29 -15.23
C THR A 76 15.25 -0.79 -14.25
N PHE A 77 16.52 -0.70 -13.81
CA PHE A 77 17.09 -1.65 -12.84
C PHE A 77 16.66 -1.38 -11.39
N ALA A 78 16.18 -0.17 -11.06
CA ALA A 78 15.77 0.19 -9.70
C ALA A 78 14.70 -0.76 -9.15
N ILE A 79 13.76 -1.22 -9.99
CA ILE A 79 12.71 -2.17 -9.57
C ILE A 79 13.34 -3.51 -9.13
N PHE A 80 14.33 -4.03 -9.86
CA PHE A 80 15.01 -5.27 -9.51
C PHE A 80 15.83 -5.12 -8.22
N PHE A 81 16.61 -4.03 -8.10
CA PHE A 81 17.36 -3.74 -6.87
C PHE A 81 16.42 -3.56 -5.67
N LEU A 82 15.29 -2.87 -5.86
CA LEU A 82 14.26 -2.73 -4.84
C LEU A 82 13.75 -4.11 -4.40
N ALA A 83 13.38 -4.98 -5.34
CA ALA A 83 12.88 -6.31 -5.01
C ALA A 83 13.91 -7.16 -4.23
N ILE A 84 15.19 -7.11 -4.63
CA ILE A 84 16.27 -7.86 -3.95
C ILE A 84 16.53 -7.31 -2.55
N ILE A 85 16.69 -5.98 -2.42
CA ILE A 85 17.04 -5.36 -1.13
C ILE A 85 15.87 -5.44 -0.15
N PHE A 86 14.66 -5.17 -0.62
CA PHE A 86 13.44 -5.24 0.19
C PHE A 86 12.87 -6.66 0.30
N GLN A 87 13.56 -7.70 -0.18
CA GLN A 87 13.05 -9.08 -0.12
C GLN A 87 12.70 -9.49 1.32
N ARG A 88 13.56 -9.17 2.29
CA ARG A 88 13.34 -9.48 3.72
C ARG A 88 12.18 -8.67 4.30
N ASP A 89 12.08 -7.39 3.94
CA ASP A 89 11.04 -6.49 4.45
C ASP A 89 9.66 -6.81 3.87
N LEU A 90 9.59 -7.12 2.56
CA LEU A 90 8.36 -7.60 1.90
C LEU A 90 7.86 -8.88 2.56
N ARG A 91 8.74 -9.85 2.80
CA ARG A 91 8.38 -11.08 3.53
C ARG A 91 7.80 -10.76 4.91
N ARG A 92 8.50 -9.96 5.71
CA ARG A 92 8.02 -9.53 7.04
C ARG A 92 6.66 -8.84 6.99
N PHE A 93 6.45 -7.97 6.00
CA PHE A 93 5.18 -7.29 5.79
C PHE A 93 4.06 -8.29 5.49
N PHE A 94 4.29 -9.26 4.61
CA PHE A 94 3.32 -10.30 4.30
C PHE A 94 3.06 -11.20 5.52
N ASP A 95 4.09 -11.66 6.21
CA ASP A 95 3.94 -12.46 7.42
C ASP A 95 3.08 -11.72 8.45
N TRP A 96 3.40 -10.45 8.72
CA TRP A 96 2.62 -9.60 9.63
C TRP A 96 1.17 -9.38 9.15
N PHE A 97 0.95 -9.17 7.85
CA PHE A 97 -0.37 -8.98 7.25
C PHE A 97 -1.25 -10.24 7.36
N PHE A 98 -0.71 -11.40 7.00
CA PHE A 98 -1.44 -12.68 7.02
C PHE A 98 -1.73 -13.16 8.44
N ILE A 99 -0.77 -13.02 9.36
CA ILE A 99 -0.93 -13.46 10.77
C ILE A 99 -1.96 -12.58 11.50
N SER A 100 -1.98 -11.28 11.20
CA SER A 100 -2.98 -10.36 11.76
C SER A 100 -4.41 -10.67 11.33
N GLY A 101 -4.61 -11.33 10.18
CA GLY A 101 -5.91 -11.77 9.71
C GLY A 101 -6.46 -13.01 10.41
N GLN A 102 -5.60 -13.84 11.03
CA GLN A 102 -6.00 -15.09 11.68
C GLN A 102 -6.26 -14.95 13.19
N LYS A 103 -5.74 -13.91 13.85
CA LYS A 103 -5.92 -13.66 15.31
C LYS A 103 -7.22 -12.92 15.68
N ILE A 104 -8.32 -13.15 14.95
CA ILE A 104 -9.67 -12.68 15.33
C ILE A 104 -10.36 -13.67 16.31
N VAL A 105 -9.73 -14.81 16.61
CA VAL A 105 -10.27 -15.77 17.58
C VAL A 105 -9.79 -15.38 18.98
N TRP A 106 -10.77 -15.07 19.85
CA TRP A 106 -10.66 -14.81 21.28
C TRP A 106 -9.44 -15.45 21.96
N GLU A 107 -8.45 -14.65 22.35
CA GLU A 107 -7.42 -15.08 23.30
C GLU A 107 -7.50 -14.26 24.59
N LYS A 108 -7.57 -15.00 25.69
CA LYS A 108 -7.57 -14.50 27.07
C LYS A 108 -6.32 -13.65 27.31
N LYS A 109 -6.49 -12.58 28.11
CA LYS A 109 -5.44 -11.68 28.61
C LYS A 109 -4.10 -12.42 28.80
N LYS A 110 -3.12 -12.12 27.93
CA LYS A 110 -1.71 -12.48 28.13
C LYS A 110 -1.16 -11.65 29.30
N THR A 111 -1.43 -12.09 30.53
CA THR A 111 -0.89 -11.44 31.73
C THR A 111 0.03 -12.43 32.42
N ILE A 112 1.29 -12.05 32.61
CA ILE A 112 2.13 -12.75 33.60
C ILE A 112 1.57 -12.40 34.98
N SER A 113 1.30 -13.43 35.79
CA SER A 113 0.82 -13.28 37.15
C SER A 113 1.94 -12.71 38.03
N ASP A 114 1.56 -12.02 39.10
CA ASP A 114 2.53 -11.53 40.09
C ASP A 114 3.39 -12.67 40.66
N GLU A 115 2.84 -13.89 40.75
CA GLU A 115 3.56 -15.10 41.17
C GLU A 115 4.73 -15.42 40.22
N VAL A 116 4.48 -15.41 38.91
CA VAL A 116 5.52 -15.71 37.91
C VAL A 116 6.54 -14.59 37.84
N SER A 117 6.10 -13.33 37.90
CA SER A 117 7.03 -12.18 37.97
C SER A 117 7.96 -12.30 39.18
N LEU A 118 7.41 -12.65 40.35
CA LEU A 118 8.19 -12.87 41.57
C LEU A 118 9.15 -14.06 41.46
N ALA A 119 8.73 -15.14 40.82
CA ALA A 119 9.59 -16.29 40.56
C ALA A 119 10.79 -15.95 39.66
N VAL A 120 10.54 -15.21 38.57
CA VAL A 120 11.59 -14.72 37.66
C VAL A 120 12.55 -13.79 38.40
N MET A 121 12.02 -12.79 39.12
CA MET A 121 12.85 -11.84 39.88
C MET A 121 13.77 -12.53 40.88
N ARG A 122 13.24 -13.48 41.65
CA ARG A 122 14.05 -14.27 42.60
C ARG A 122 15.13 -15.08 41.90
N ALA A 123 14.80 -15.73 40.79
CA ALA A 123 15.79 -16.49 40.02
C ALA A 123 16.89 -15.59 39.46
N VAL A 124 16.52 -14.46 38.85
CA VAL A 124 17.46 -13.49 38.28
C VAL A 124 18.38 -12.89 39.35
N ASP A 125 17.85 -12.53 40.52
CA ASP A 125 18.66 -12.03 41.65
C ASP A 125 19.68 -13.07 42.13
N ILE A 126 19.26 -14.34 42.28
CA ILE A 126 20.16 -15.43 42.67
C ILE A 126 21.22 -15.68 41.60
N MET A 127 20.84 -15.71 40.32
CA MET A 127 21.76 -15.91 39.20
C MET A 127 22.76 -14.76 39.09
N SER A 128 22.32 -13.51 39.27
CA SER A 128 23.17 -12.33 39.31
C SER A 128 24.23 -12.42 40.42
N LYS A 129 23.80 -12.70 41.66
CA LYS A 129 24.70 -12.85 42.82
C LYS A 129 25.69 -13.99 42.67
N LYS A 130 25.27 -15.09 42.04
CA LYS A 130 26.12 -16.27 41.77
C LYS A 130 26.89 -16.18 40.45
N LYS A 131 26.71 -15.12 39.67
CA LYS A 131 27.28 -14.95 38.33
C LYS A 131 26.95 -16.11 37.38
N ILE A 132 25.73 -16.60 37.45
CA ILE A 132 25.20 -17.61 36.54
C ILE A 132 24.61 -16.89 35.33
N GLY A 133 25.10 -17.21 34.13
CA GLY A 133 24.62 -16.64 32.88
C GLY A 133 23.18 -17.07 32.59
N ALA A 134 22.32 -16.10 32.27
CA ALA A 134 20.92 -16.38 31.95
C ALA A 134 20.42 -15.53 30.79
N LEU A 135 19.46 -16.08 30.04
CA LEU A 135 18.79 -15.39 28.94
C LEU A 135 17.32 -15.80 28.89
N LEU A 136 16.44 -14.93 29.38
CA LEU A 136 15.00 -15.13 29.40
C LEU A 136 14.35 -14.22 28.35
N VAL A 137 13.43 -14.76 27.56
CA VAL A 137 12.73 -14.03 26.49
C VAL A 137 11.23 -14.04 26.79
N PHE A 138 10.65 -12.84 26.81
CA PHE A 138 9.23 -12.60 26.96
C PHE A 138 8.66 -12.16 25.60
N PRO A 139 7.88 -13.01 24.92
CA PRO A 139 7.31 -12.70 23.62
C PRO A 139 6.44 -11.43 23.63
N GLY A 140 6.43 -10.74 22.48
CA GLY A 140 5.45 -9.73 22.16
C GLY A 140 4.32 -10.29 21.29
N ASP A 141 3.83 -9.47 20.36
CA ASP A 141 2.84 -9.85 19.36
C ASP A 141 3.44 -10.67 18.21
N TYR A 142 4.72 -10.44 17.89
CA TYR A 142 5.42 -11.16 16.84
C TYR A 142 5.72 -12.61 17.29
N PRO A 143 5.36 -13.63 16.49
CA PRO A 143 5.57 -15.03 16.85
C PRO A 143 7.07 -15.37 16.83
N LEU A 144 7.62 -15.80 17.97
CA LEU A 144 9.05 -16.09 18.07
C LEU A 144 9.46 -17.41 17.41
N ASP A 145 8.54 -18.34 17.21
CA ASP A 145 8.83 -19.66 16.60
C ASP A 145 9.44 -19.54 15.18
N THR A 146 9.23 -18.42 14.48
CA THR A 146 9.82 -18.15 13.16
C THR A 146 11.25 -17.62 13.23
N LEU A 147 11.71 -17.19 14.41
CA LEU A 147 13.02 -16.56 14.61
C LEU A 147 13.98 -17.43 15.39
N VAL A 148 13.49 -18.47 16.05
CA VAL A 148 14.26 -19.28 16.99
C VAL A 148 14.50 -20.69 16.46
N GLU A 149 15.65 -21.26 16.79
CA GLU A 149 16.07 -22.58 16.33
C GLU A 149 16.39 -23.50 17.52
N GLY A 150 16.13 -24.80 17.36
CA GLY A 150 16.43 -25.79 18.39
C GLY A 150 15.66 -25.60 19.70
N GLY A 151 16.15 -26.22 20.77
CA GLY A 151 15.55 -26.18 22.10
C GLY A 151 14.38 -27.14 22.31
N TRP A 152 14.01 -27.31 23.57
CA TRP A 152 13.08 -28.34 24.05
C TRP A 152 11.80 -27.72 24.58
N LEU A 153 10.66 -28.24 24.12
CA LEU A 153 9.36 -27.86 24.68
C LEU A 153 9.24 -28.37 26.11
N LEU A 154 8.74 -27.52 27.01
CA LEU A 154 8.51 -27.88 28.41
C LEU A 154 7.06 -27.63 28.82
N ASP A 155 6.49 -26.49 28.44
CA ASP A 155 5.19 -25.99 28.90
C ASP A 155 5.00 -26.07 30.43
N GLY A 156 6.06 -25.78 31.17
CA GLY A 156 6.12 -25.94 32.62
C GLY A 156 5.57 -24.73 33.38
N LYS A 157 5.06 -24.94 34.61
CA LYS A 157 4.76 -23.83 35.52
C LYS A 157 6.06 -23.11 35.90
N VAL A 158 6.15 -21.81 35.66
CA VAL A 158 7.35 -21.03 35.99
C VAL A 158 7.55 -21.00 37.51
N SER A 159 8.75 -21.36 37.95
CA SER A 159 9.18 -21.27 39.34
C SER A 159 10.66 -20.93 39.42
N SER A 160 11.09 -20.31 40.53
CA SER A 160 12.51 -19.96 40.72
C SER A 160 13.43 -21.20 40.69
N PRO A 161 13.09 -22.33 41.36
CA PRO A 161 13.90 -23.55 41.27
C PRO A 161 14.02 -24.10 39.85
N LEU A 162 12.95 -24.05 39.04
CA LEU A 162 12.98 -24.51 37.66
C LEU A 162 13.95 -23.68 36.81
N LEU A 163 13.87 -22.33 36.92
CA LEU A 163 14.77 -21.44 36.18
C LEU A 163 16.24 -21.64 36.59
N LEU A 164 16.51 -21.78 37.89
CA LEU A 164 17.85 -22.07 38.40
C LEU A 164 18.37 -23.42 37.90
N SER A 165 17.53 -24.44 37.82
CA SER A 165 17.91 -25.76 37.31
C SER A 165 18.21 -25.76 35.81
N ILE A 166 17.51 -24.93 35.03
CA ILE A 166 17.74 -24.83 33.58
C ILE A 166 19.06 -24.11 33.31
N PHE A 167 19.34 -23.01 34.01
CA PHE A 167 20.57 -22.25 33.84
C PHE A 167 21.77 -22.79 34.65
N ASP A 168 21.63 -23.96 35.27
CA ASP A 168 22.76 -24.62 35.93
C ASP A 168 23.79 -25.06 34.88
N THR A 169 25.06 -24.63 35.05
CA THR A 169 26.13 -24.87 34.07
C THR A 169 26.47 -26.34 33.84
N SER A 170 26.04 -27.25 34.73
CA SER A 170 26.20 -28.70 34.55
C SER A 170 25.06 -29.34 33.73
N SER A 171 23.95 -28.64 33.56
CA SER A 171 22.76 -29.12 32.84
C SER A 171 22.87 -28.84 31.34
N PRO A 172 22.57 -29.79 30.42
CA PRO A 172 22.54 -29.50 28.99
C PRO A 172 21.57 -28.38 28.57
N GLY A 173 20.62 -28.00 29.43
CA GLY A 173 19.63 -26.96 29.16
C GLY A 173 20.11 -25.51 29.34
N HIS A 174 21.31 -25.28 29.89
CA HIS A 174 21.81 -23.93 30.19
C HIS A 174 22.34 -23.16 28.98
N ASP A 175 22.59 -23.87 27.89
CA ASP A 175 23.05 -23.28 26.63
C ASP A 175 21.86 -22.81 25.81
N GLY A 176 21.77 -21.50 25.60
CA GLY A 176 20.66 -20.85 24.90
C GLY A 176 19.69 -20.09 25.82
N ALA A 177 18.49 -19.84 25.29
CA ALA A 177 17.48 -19.00 25.90
C ALA A 177 16.27 -19.80 26.41
N VAL A 178 15.58 -19.20 27.37
CA VAL A 178 14.27 -19.65 27.86
C VAL A 178 13.19 -18.71 27.35
N ILE A 179 12.11 -19.26 26.80
CA ILE A 179 10.93 -18.50 26.37
C ILE A 179 9.82 -18.66 27.43
N ILE A 180 9.37 -17.54 27.99
CA ILE A 180 8.25 -17.50 28.95
C ILE A 180 7.07 -16.82 28.29
N ASP A 181 6.01 -17.58 28.01
CA ASP A 181 4.75 -17.07 27.43
C ASP A 181 3.57 -17.50 28.31
N ASN A 182 2.57 -16.63 28.49
CA ASN A 182 1.32 -16.96 29.17
C ASN A 182 1.46 -17.68 30.53
N ASN A 183 2.34 -17.19 31.42
CA ASN A 183 2.66 -17.80 32.73
C ASN A 183 3.35 -19.16 32.69
N ARG A 184 3.79 -19.61 31.52
CA ARG A 184 4.45 -20.89 31.34
C ARG A 184 5.83 -20.73 30.74
N LEU A 185 6.71 -21.62 31.15
CA LEU A 185 8.00 -21.81 30.52
C LEU A 185 7.75 -22.68 29.29
N TYR A 186 7.57 -22.04 28.15
CA TYR A 186 7.17 -22.68 26.90
C TYR A 186 8.30 -23.58 26.35
N ARG A 187 9.50 -23.01 26.23
CA ARG A 187 10.67 -23.66 25.63
C ARG A 187 11.97 -23.23 26.31
N PHE A 188 12.97 -24.10 26.37
CA PHE A 188 14.31 -23.79 26.86
C PHE A 188 15.41 -24.36 25.97
N GLY A 189 16.65 -23.90 26.16
CA GLY A 189 17.79 -24.29 25.35
C GLY A 189 17.67 -23.81 23.89
N VAL A 190 17.01 -22.67 23.68
CA VAL A 190 16.67 -22.17 22.35
C VAL A 190 17.79 -21.29 21.82
N HIS A 191 18.19 -21.47 20.56
CA HIS A 191 19.16 -20.60 19.90
C HIS A 191 18.45 -19.39 19.28
N LEU A 192 18.97 -18.20 19.61
CA LEU A 192 18.43 -16.92 19.12
C LEU A 192 19.36 -16.31 18.05
N PRO A 193 18.82 -15.51 17.14
CA PRO A 193 19.62 -14.75 16.19
C PRO A 193 20.49 -13.74 16.94
N LEU A 194 21.73 -13.56 16.49
CA LEU A 194 22.63 -12.55 17.04
C LEU A 194 22.41 -11.20 16.36
N ALA A 195 22.54 -10.11 17.12
CA ALA A 195 22.49 -8.76 16.56
C ALA A 195 23.61 -8.54 15.52
N GLU A 196 23.25 -7.87 14.41
CA GLU A 196 24.15 -7.56 13.29
C GLU A 196 24.98 -6.29 13.58
N ASN A 197 24.37 -5.28 14.22
CA ASN A 197 25.04 -4.02 14.57
C ASN A 197 25.43 -3.98 16.05
N TYR A 198 26.70 -4.30 16.31
CA TYR A 198 27.28 -4.45 17.65
C TYR A 198 28.07 -3.21 18.11
N GLN A 199 27.47 -2.03 18.02
CA GLN A 199 28.21 -0.77 18.32
C GLN A 199 28.05 -0.24 19.75
N SER A 200 27.18 -0.84 20.58
CA SER A 200 26.78 -0.21 21.84
C SER A 200 27.43 -0.79 23.11
N PHE A 201 28.26 -1.85 23.05
CA PHE A 201 28.80 -2.46 24.27
C PHE A 201 30.16 -3.15 24.05
N ASP A 202 31.27 -2.48 24.36
CA ASP A 202 32.65 -3.00 24.26
C ASP A 202 32.94 -4.27 25.11
N LYS A 203 31.96 -4.77 25.87
CA LYS A 203 32.09 -5.91 26.81
C LYS A 203 30.87 -6.84 26.87
N ALA A 204 30.02 -6.88 25.85
CA ALA A 204 28.86 -7.77 25.84
C ALA A 204 29.25 -9.22 25.43
N GLY A 205 28.60 -10.21 26.04
CA GLY A 205 28.81 -11.63 25.70
C GLY A 205 27.86 -12.12 24.60
N THR A 206 27.97 -13.39 24.21
CA THR A 206 27.09 -14.03 23.21
C THR A 206 25.61 -13.95 23.61
N ARG A 207 25.27 -14.13 24.89
CA ARG A 207 23.90 -13.98 25.42
C ARG A 207 23.34 -12.57 25.28
N HIS A 208 24.18 -11.55 25.42
CA HIS A 208 23.77 -10.16 25.21
C HIS A 208 23.47 -9.89 23.74
N ARG A 209 24.32 -10.42 22.84
CA ARG A 209 24.10 -10.35 21.39
C ARG A 209 22.84 -11.08 20.94
N ALA A 210 22.58 -12.25 21.53
CA ALA A 210 21.38 -13.04 21.31
C ALA A 210 20.12 -12.30 21.77
N GLY A 211 20.15 -11.73 22.99
CA GLY A 211 19.04 -10.92 23.51
C GLY A 211 18.79 -9.66 22.67
N ALA A 212 19.84 -8.96 22.23
CA ALA A 212 19.69 -7.85 21.30
C ALA A 212 19.15 -8.30 19.93
N GLY A 213 19.67 -9.40 19.38
CA GLY A 213 19.29 -9.87 18.04
C GLY A 213 17.84 -10.34 17.94
N ILE A 214 17.31 -11.01 18.97
CA ILE A 214 15.89 -11.38 18.98
C ILE A 214 14.99 -10.14 19.04
N THR A 215 15.39 -9.11 19.81
CA THR A 215 14.63 -7.85 19.95
C THR A 215 14.87 -6.85 18.82
N GLU A 216 15.87 -7.05 17.96
CA GLU A 216 15.98 -6.33 16.68
C GLU A 216 14.98 -6.82 15.64
N ARG A 217 14.57 -8.09 15.75
CA ARG A 217 13.75 -8.80 14.76
C ARG A 217 12.31 -9.04 15.21
N SER A 218 12.00 -8.76 16.47
CA SER A 218 10.69 -8.90 17.08
C SER A 218 10.46 -7.81 18.13
N ASP A 219 9.23 -7.69 18.58
CA ASP A 219 8.83 -6.85 19.70
C ASP A 219 8.94 -7.58 21.06
N ALA A 220 9.81 -8.59 21.18
CA ALA A 220 10.07 -9.26 22.44
C ALA A 220 10.88 -8.40 23.43
N LEU A 221 10.84 -8.79 24.71
CA LEU A 221 11.75 -8.30 25.75
C LEU A 221 12.68 -9.45 26.13
N ALA A 222 13.99 -9.21 26.11
CA ALA A 222 14.95 -10.18 26.64
C ALA A 222 15.54 -9.67 27.96
N VAL A 223 15.66 -10.55 28.96
CA VAL A 223 16.34 -10.32 30.22
C VAL A 223 17.60 -11.17 30.25
N ILE A 224 18.74 -10.54 30.45
CA ILE A 224 20.07 -11.15 30.39
C ILE A 224 20.76 -10.98 31.73
N VAL A 225 21.41 -12.04 32.21
CA VAL A 225 22.33 -12.00 33.35
C VAL A 225 23.73 -12.34 32.85
N SER A 226 24.71 -11.49 33.14
CA SER A 226 26.11 -11.70 32.77
C SER A 226 26.75 -12.81 33.63
N GLU A 227 27.34 -13.81 32.98
CA GLU A 227 28.13 -14.85 33.66
C GLU A 227 29.48 -14.34 34.20
N GLU A 228 30.00 -13.24 33.64
CA GLU A 228 31.29 -12.67 34.08
C GLU A 228 31.11 -11.69 35.24
N ARG A 229 30.10 -10.81 35.10
CA ARG A 229 29.92 -9.66 35.98
C ARG A 229 28.77 -9.82 36.97
N GLY A 230 27.79 -10.67 36.64
CA GLY A 230 26.53 -10.75 37.39
C GLY A 230 25.54 -9.63 37.04
N ASP A 231 25.93 -8.68 36.19
CA ASP A 231 25.09 -7.58 35.76
C ASP A 231 23.78 -8.07 35.12
N ILE A 232 22.67 -7.43 35.49
CA ILE A 232 21.36 -7.66 34.88
C ILE A 232 21.16 -6.62 33.79
N SER A 233 20.79 -7.06 32.58
CA SER A 233 20.45 -6.18 31.46
C SER A 233 19.14 -6.60 30.84
N ILE A 234 18.42 -5.65 30.24
CA ILE A 234 17.31 -5.94 29.33
C ILE A 234 17.68 -5.56 27.91
N ALA A 235 17.18 -6.31 26.93
CA ALA A 235 17.19 -5.92 25.53
C ALA A 235 15.77 -5.58 25.08
N ARG A 236 15.62 -4.46 24.36
CA ARG A 236 14.38 -4.06 23.69
C ARG A 236 14.72 -3.26 22.44
N ASP A 237 14.02 -3.53 21.33
CA ASP A 237 14.25 -2.88 20.03
C ASP A 237 15.74 -2.90 19.60
N GLY A 238 16.45 -3.98 19.94
CA GLY A 238 17.87 -4.15 19.67
C GLY A 238 18.83 -3.38 20.58
N LYS A 239 18.33 -2.64 21.57
CA LYS A 239 19.14 -1.86 22.51
C LYS A 239 19.21 -2.57 23.84
N LEU A 240 20.40 -2.64 24.43
CA LEU A 240 20.57 -3.13 25.80
C LEU A 240 20.50 -1.96 26.79
N GLN A 241 19.89 -2.21 27.93
CA GLN A 241 19.83 -1.30 29.06
C GLN A 241 20.23 -2.08 30.31
N LEU A 242 21.21 -1.55 31.06
CA LEU A 242 21.59 -2.10 32.35
C LEU A 242 20.46 -1.84 33.36
N ILE A 243 20.15 -2.84 34.18
CA ILE A 243 19.16 -2.74 35.24
C ILE A 243 19.86 -2.68 36.59
N THR A 244 19.53 -1.66 37.38
CA THR A 244 20.21 -1.39 38.65
C THR A 244 19.55 -2.09 39.83
N SER A 245 18.25 -2.42 39.73
CA SER A 245 17.50 -3.08 40.80
C SER A 245 16.52 -4.11 40.27
N VAL A 246 16.22 -5.11 41.08
CA VAL A 246 15.23 -6.15 40.76
C VAL A 246 13.82 -5.54 40.67
N ASP A 247 13.53 -4.48 41.43
CA ASP A 247 12.25 -3.76 41.33
C ASP A 247 12.10 -3.03 39.99
N GLU A 248 13.18 -2.43 39.47
CA GLU A 248 13.20 -1.86 38.12
C GLU A 248 12.91 -2.93 37.07
N LEU A 249 13.50 -4.13 37.21
CA LEU A 249 13.21 -5.27 36.33
C LEU A 249 11.73 -5.65 36.36
N ARG A 250 11.11 -5.66 37.54
CA ARG A 250 9.67 -5.94 37.70
C ARG A 250 8.82 -4.99 36.87
N VAL A 251 9.10 -3.69 37.00
CA VAL A 251 8.37 -2.65 36.29
C VAL A 251 8.53 -2.83 34.80
N LYS A 252 9.76 -3.07 34.31
CA LYS A 252 10.02 -3.28 32.88
C LYS A 252 9.30 -4.50 32.31
N ILE A 253 9.31 -5.64 33.02
CA ILE A 253 8.57 -6.84 32.62
C ILE A 253 7.06 -6.56 32.64
N SER A 254 6.55 -5.94 33.71
CA SER A 254 5.13 -5.59 33.80
C SER A 254 4.70 -4.62 32.70
N ASP A 255 5.50 -3.63 32.35
CA ASP A 255 5.20 -2.65 31.31
C ASP A 255 5.16 -3.30 29.94
N HIS A 256 6.10 -4.19 29.64
CA HIS A 256 6.11 -4.97 28.41
C HIS A 256 4.80 -5.75 28.22
N ILE A 257 4.32 -6.38 29.28
CA ILE A 257 3.14 -7.24 29.25
C ILE A 257 1.84 -6.43 29.29
N LYS A 258 1.84 -5.28 29.99
CA LYS A 258 0.70 -4.34 29.99
C LYS A 258 0.52 -3.66 28.65
N VAL A 259 1.60 -3.29 27.98
CA VAL A 259 1.56 -2.73 26.62
C VAL A 259 0.98 -3.76 25.64
N ASN A 260 1.32 -5.04 25.79
CA ASN A 260 0.80 -6.11 24.93
C ASN A 260 -0.63 -6.57 25.30
N THR A 261 -1.16 -6.20 26.47
CA THR A 261 -2.58 -6.46 26.83
C THR A 261 -3.54 -5.41 26.30
N HIS A 262 -3.04 -4.26 25.85
CA HIS A 262 -3.85 -3.21 25.20
C HIS A 262 -3.71 -3.19 23.66
N LEU A 263 -2.92 -4.09 23.08
CA LEU A 263 -2.62 -4.11 21.65
C LEU A 263 -3.07 -5.40 20.94
N THR A 264 -4.20 -5.99 21.33
CA THR A 264 -4.97 -6.86 20.40
C THR A 264 -5.65 -6.04 19.31
N THR A 265 -4.97 -5.02 18.80
CA THR A 265 -5.41 -4.19 17.70
C THR A 265 -4.87 -4.84 16.44
N GLY A 266 -5.65 -5.75 15.85
CA GLY A 266 -5.31 -6.36 14.57
C GLY A 266 -4.93 -5.30 13.53
N PHE A 267 -4.15 -5.71 12.51
CA PHE A 267 -3.63 -4.90 11.40
C PHE A 267 -4.41 -3.59 11.14
N TRP A 268 -5.72 -3.70 10.96
CA TRP A 268 -6.63 -2.60 10.67
C TRP A 268 -6.65 -1.48 11.71
N HIS A 269 -6.54 -1.75 13.01
CA HIS A 269 -6.57 -0.68 14.01
C HIS A 269 -5.19 -0.01 14.16
N TYR A 270 -4.07 -0.72 14.07
CA TYR A 270 -2.75 -0.05 13.96
C TYR A 270 -2.67 0.80 12.68
N PHE A 271 -3.19 0.25 11.57
CA PHE A 271 -3.27 0.89 10.25
C PHE A 271 -4.28 2.06 10.19
N LEU A 272 -5.37 2.05 10.96
CA LEU A 272 -6.36 3.15 10.95
C LEU A 272 -6.21 4.13 12.13
N ALA A 273 -5.66 3.75 13.28
CA ALA A 273 -5.69 4.61 14.47
C ALA A 273 -4.40 5.42 14.71
N ARG A 274 -3.25 4.97 14.18
CA ARG A 274 -1.96 5.69 14.31
C ARG A 274 -1.55 6.35 12.99
N ASN A 275 -0.73 7.41 13.09
CA ASN A 275 -0.10 8.11 11.97
C ASN A 275 -1.03 8.98 11.09
N THR A 276 -1.78 9.90 11.70
CA THR A 276 -2.61 10.89 10.99
C THR A 276 -1.82 11.70 9.95
N TRP A 277 -0.57 12.08 10.26
CA TRP A 277 0.29 12.82 9.34
C TRP A 277 0.54 12.06 8.02
N MET A 278 0.82 10.75 8.08
CA MET A 278 1.08 9.96 6.87
C MET A 278 -0.15 9.84 5.98
N LYS A 279 -1.36 9.84 6.57
CA LYS A 279 -2.61 9.85 5.81
C LYS A 279 -2.82 11.16 5.09
N VAL A 280 -2.51 12.28 5.76
CA VAL A 280 -2.58 13.60 5.13
C VAL A 280 -1.58 13.70 3.97
N VAL A 281 -0.37 13.18 4.16
CA VAL A 281 0.65 13.13 3.09
C VAL A 281 0.21 12.21 1.95
N SER A 282 -0.35 11.04 2.23
CA SER A 282 -0.79 10.10 1.18
C SER A 282 -1.97 10.62 0.38
N VAL A 283 -2.95 11.25 1.04
CA VAL A 283 -4.10 11.90 0.37
C VAL A 283 -3.62 13.09 -0.47
N SER A 284 -2.70 13.90 0.06
CA SER A 284 -2.09 15.01 -0.70
C SER A 284 -1.36 14.52 -1.95
N LEU A 285 -0.54 13.47 -1.83
CA LEU A 285 0.18 12.87 -2.96
C LEU A 285 -0.78 12.29 -4.00
N ALA A 286 -1.81 11.57 -3.57
CA ALA A 286 -2.83 11.03 -4.46
C ALA A 286 -3.58 12.15 -5.19
N PHE A 287 -3.93 13.23 -4.50
CA PHE A 287 -4.60 14.38 -5.11
C PHE A 287 -3.70 15.10 -6.11
N ILE A 288 -2.41 15.29 -5.81
CA ILE A 288 -1.43 15.85 -6.75
C ILE A 288 -1.30 14.96 -7.99
N PHE A 289 -1.24 13.64 -7.80
CA PHE A 289 -1.12 12.69 -8.90
C PHE A 289 -2.37 12.69 -9.79
N TRP A 290 -3.55 12.63 -9.18
CA TRP A 290 -4.83 12.73 -9.89
C TRP A 290 -4.96 14.07 -10.62
N PHE A 291 -4.65 15.18 -9.96
CA PHE A 291 -4.68 16.51 -10.59
C PHE A 291 -3.70 16.60 -11.77
N SER A 292 -2.48 16.09 -11.62
CA SER A 292 -1.50 16.05 -12.70
C SER A 292 -1.99 15.20 -13.87
N TYR A 293 -2.66 14.08 -13.60
CA TYR A 293 -3.21 13.20 -14.63
C TYR A 293 -4.39 13.85 -15.37
N VAL A 294 -5.36 14.40 -14.63
CA VAL A 294 -6.54 15.06 -15.17
C VAL A 294 -6.18 16.33 -15.95
N PHE A 295 -5.27 17.15 -15.43
CA PHE A 295 -4.83 18.37 -16.10
C PHE A 295 -4.02 18.10 -17.37
N SER A 296 -3.28 16.99 -17.41
CA SER A 296 -2.54 16.57 -18.61
C SER A 296 -3.43 15.88 -19.64
N GLY A 297 -4.59 15.36 -19.24
CA GLY A 297 -5.55 14.64 -20.08
C GLY A 297 -6.59 15.53 -20.76
N GLY A 298 -6.21 16.73 -21.21
CA GLY A 298 -7.14 17.71 -21.79
C GLY A 298 -8.03 17.09 -22.88
N THR A 299 -9.35 17.33 -22.80
CA THR A 299 -10.29 16.91 -23.83
C THR A 299 -10.01 17.67 -25.12
N VAL A 300 -9.66 16.96 -26.19
CA VAL A 300 -9.43 17.57 -27.50
C VAL A 300 -10.76 17.63 -28.25
N THR A 301 -10.92 18.58 -29.17
CA THR A 301 -12.07 18.65 -30.08
C THR A 301 -11.65 18.21 -31.47
N LYS A 302 -12.37 17.25 -32.07
CA LYS A 302 -12.14 16.80 -33.44
C LYS A 302 -13.39 17.04 -34.28
N THR A 303 -13.23 17.70 -35.43
CA THR A 303 -14.31 17.89 -36.39
C THR A 303 -14.18 16.81 -37.47
N LEU A 304 -15.23 16.01 -37.62
CA LEU A 304 -15.33 14.94 -38.61
C LEU A 304 -16.36 15.30 -39.67
N SER A 305 -16.06 14.99 -40.93
CA SER A 305 -17.04 15.05 -42.01
C SER A 305 -17.74 13.70 -42.10
N VAL A 306 -19.04 13.67 -41.81
CA VAL A 306 -19.85 12.45 -41.69
C VAL A 306 -20.82 12.37 -42.87
N PRO A 307 -20.90 11.24 -43.59
CA PRO A 307 -21.88 11.06 -44.66
C PRO A 307 -23.30 10.94 -44.09
N ILE A 308 -24.28 11.40 -44.87
CA ILE A 308 -25.71 11.32 -44.51
C ILE A 308 -26.30 10.03 -45.10
N GLU A 309 -26.90 9.19 -44.25
CA GLU A 309 -27.67 8.01 -44.65
C GLU A 309 -29.17 8.27 -44.38
N ALA A 310 -30.01 8.09 -45.39
CA ALA A 310 -31.46 8.16 -45.24
C ALA A 310 -32.05 6.77 -44.95
N ARG A 311 -32.92 6.65 -43.93
CA ARG A 311 -33.62 5.40 -43.57
C ARG A 311 -35.14 5.60 -43.53
N PHE A 312 -35.88 4.49 -43.63
CA PHE A 312 -37.36 4.44 -43.62
C PHE A 312 -38.06 5.28 -44.70
N ILE A 313 -37.55 5.21 -45.93
CA ILE A 313 -38.20 5.80 -47.10
C ILE A 313 -39.38 4.89 -47.51
N ARG A 314 -40.52 5.47 -47.90
CA ARG A 314 -41.67 4.70 -48.44
C ARG A 314 -41.21 3.88 -49.66
N GLU A 315 -41.73 2.65 -49.84
CA GLU A 315 -41.30 1.70 -50.88
C GLU A 315 -41.36 2.25 -52.33
N ASN A 316 -42.13 3.33 -52.53
CA ASN A 316 -42.34 4.02 -53.80
C ASN A 316 -41.46 5.28 -54.00
N LEU A 317 -40.47 5.57 -53.14
CA LEU A 317 -39.61 6.74 -53.26
C LEU A 317 -38.12 6.35 -53.26
N VAL A 318 -37.31 7.08 -54.05
CA VAL A 318 -35.84 6.94 -54.09
C VAL A 318 -35.19 8.30 -53.85
N VAL A 319 -34.09 8.32 -53.10
CA VAL A 319 -33.28 9.53 -52.91
C VAL A 319 -32.54 9.85 -54.21
N GLU A 320 -32.87 10.99 -54.82
CA GLU A 320 -32.23 11.45 -56.05
C GLU A 320 -31.00 12.29 -55.74
N GLN A 321 -31.08 13.18 -54.74
CA GLN A 321 -29.97 14.03 -54.36
C GLN A 321 -30.06 14.45 -52.89
N VAL A 322 -28.92 14.42 -52.19
CA VAL A 322 -28.75 14.99 -50.85
C VAL A 322 -27.71 16.09 -50.93
N SER A 323 -28.06 17.30 -50.50
CA SER A 323 -27.16 18.46 -50.49
C SER A 323 -27.16 19.12 -49.12
N PRO A 324 -26.00 19.23 -48.44
CA PRO A 324 -24.68 18.68 -48.80
C PRO A 324 -24.58 17.15 -48.63
N GLN A 325 -23.60 16.50 -49.27
CA GLN A 325 -23.38 15.03 -49.17
C GLN A 325 -22.79 14.57 -47.82
N SER A 326 -22.23 15.51 -47.05
CA SER A 326 -21.70 15.25 -45.70
C SER A 326 -21.95 16.45 -44.79
N ILE A 327 -22.03 16.18 -43.49
CA ILE A 327 -22.13 17.18 -42.43
C ILE A 327 -20.86 17.22 -41.60
N LYS A 328 -20.48 18.39 -41.11
CA LYS A 328 -19.37 18.54 -40.17
C LYS A 328 -19.91 18.36 -38.75
N VAL A 329 -19.36 17.37 -38.06
CA VAL A 329 -19.72 16.99 -36.70
C VAL A 329 -18.52 17.22 -35.80
N THR A 330 -18.62 18.17 -34.87
CA THR A 330 -17.58 18.43 -33.88
C THR A 330 -17.85 17.61 -32.63
N VAL A 331 -16.93 16.71 -32.30
CA VAL A 331 -16.98 15.85 -31.11
C VAL A 331 -15.84 16.19 -30.15
N THR A 332 -16.06 15.96 -28.86
CA THR A 332 -15.04 16.07 -27.82
C THR A 332 -14.88 14.77 -27.05
N GLY A 333 -13.66 14.50 -26.64
CA GLY A 333 -13.27 13.29 -25.91
C GLY A 333 -11.80 13.37 -25.48
N ASN A 334 -11.31 12.32 -24.83
CA ASN A 334 -9.90 12.20 -24.49
C ASN A 334 -9.06 12.18 -25.78
N GLU A 335 -7.88 12.80 -25.77
CA GLU A 335 -6.99 12.81 -26.93
C GLU A 335 -6.69 11.39 -27.46
N LYS A 336 -6.55 10.42 -26.55
CA LYS A 336 -6.30 9.00 -26.91
C LYS A 336 -7.48 8.38 -27.65
N ASP A 337 -8.71 8.70 -27.26
CA ASP A 337 -9.93 8.14 -27.84
C ASP A 337 -10.25 8.79 -29.20
N LEU A 338 -9.92 10.07 -29.37
CA LEU A 338 -10.14 10.80 -30.63
C LEU A 338 -9.12 10.46 -31.73
N ARG A 339 -7.92 9.98 -31.36
CA ARG A 339 -6.92 9.51 -32.33
C ARG A 339 -7.42 8.30 -33.12
N GLY A 340 -8.19 7.40 -32.51
CA GLY A 340 -8.76 6.21 -33.15
C GLY A 340 -10.12 6.41 -33.83
N LEU A 341 -10.77 7.57 -33.64
CA LEU A 341 -12.11 7.83 -34.16
C LEU A 341 -12.06 8.18 -35.66
N ASP A 342 -12.68 7.34 -36.49
CA ASP A 342 -12.80 7.52 -37.94
C ASP A 342 -14.24 7.87 -38.37
N SER A 343 -14.37 8.51 -39.53
CA SER A 343 -15.62 8.97 -40.15
C SER A 343 -16.67 7.88 -40.36
N GLY A 344 -16.29 6.59 -40.42
CA GLY A 344 -17.23 5.48 -40.54
C GLY A 344 -17.93 5.07 -39.23
N GLN A 345 -17.40 5.49 -38.07
CA GLN A 345 -17.95 5.17 -36.74
C GLN A 345 -18.97 6.20 -36.26
N VAL A 346 -19.04 7.36 -36.92
CA VAL A 346 -20.05 8.38 -36.68
C VAL A 346 -20.94 8.42 -37.91
N LYS A 347 -22.25 8.22 -37.75
CA LYS A 347 -23.21 8.19 -38.85
C LYS A 347 -24.35 9.17 -38.61
N ALA A 348 -24.69 9.96 -39.62
CA ALA A 348 -25.87 10.79 -39.60
C ALA A 348 -27.02 10.01 -40.25
N ILE A 349 -27.96 9.53 -39.42
CA ILE A 349 -29.12 8.74 -39.84
C ILE A 349 -30.35 9.63 -39.78
N ILE A 350 -30.99 9.84 -40.93
CA ILE A 350 -32.21 10.63 -41.05
C ILE A 350 -33.37 9.71 -41.38
N ASP A 351 -34.35 9.64 -40.47
CA ASP A 351 -35.57 8.86 -40.65
C ASP A 351 -36.66 9.69 -41.33
N LEU A 352 -37.20 9.21 -42.46
CA LEU A 352 -38.15 9.96 -43.31
C LEU A 352 -39.52 9.26 -43.51
N PRO A 353 -40.25 8.87 -42.45
CA PRO A 353 -41.46 8.06 -42.56
C PRO A 353 -42.67 8.75 -43.24
N LYS A 354 -42.68 10.09 -43.30
CA LYS A 354 -43.77 10.91 -43.86
C LYS A 354 -43.39 11.68 -45.12
N ALA A 355 -42.28 11.33 -45.77
CA ALA A 355 -41.78 12.12 -46.87
C ALA A 355 -42.62 11.98 -48.15
N GLU A 356 -42.79 13.10 -48.86
CA GLU A 356 -43.47 13.20 -50.15
C GLU A 356 -42.46 13.42 -51.29
N ALA A 357 -42.88 13.23 -52.54
CA ALA A 357 -42.02 13.47 -53.70
C ALA A 357 -41.76 14.98 -53.87
N GLY A 358 -40.50 15.35 -54.12
CA GLY A 358 -40.07 16.75 -54.20
C GLY A 358 -38.83 17.03 -53.34
N TRP A 359 -38.48 18.31 -53.21
CA TRP A 359 -37.43 18.76 -52.30
C TRP A 359 -38.02 19.07 -50.93
N GLN A 360 -37.33 18.64 -49.88
CA GLN A 360 -37.68 18.95 -48.50
C GLN A 360 -36.43 19.34 -47.71
N ASP A 361 -36.60 20.33 -46.83
CA ASP A 361 -35.56 20.75 -45.89
C ASP A 361 -35.76 19.96 -44.59
N VAL A 362 -34.74 19.21 -44.19
CA VAL A 362 -34.77 18.37 -43.00
C VAL A 362 -33.80 18.91 -41.97
N GLN A 363 -34.31 19.22 -40.78
CA GLN A 363 -33.49 19.67 -39.66
C GLN A 363 -32.87 18.47 -38.95
N ILE A 364 -31.54 18.44 -38.86
CA ILE A 364 -30.78 17.41 -38.16
C ILE A 364 -30.76 17.73 -36.67
N LYS A 365 -31.31 16.83 -35.87
CA LYS A 365 -31.25 16.87 -34.41
C LYS A 365 -30.12 15.97 -33.89
N ASN A 366 -29.76 16.13 -32.62
CA ASN A 366 -28.74 15.30 -31.98
C ASN A 366 -29.07 13.79 -32.06
N ASP A 367 -30.37 13.45 -32.02
CA ASP A 367 -30.86 12.06 -32.10
C ASP A 367 -30.66 11.44 -33.50
N ASN A 368 -30.41 12.25 -34.52
CA ASN A 368 -30.11 11.80 -35.88
C ASN A 368 -28.62 11.48 -36.08
N ILE A 369 -27.77 11.63 -35.06
CA ILE A 369 -26.35 11.29 -35.14
C ILE A 369 -26.07 10.10 -34.23
N SER A 370 -25.66 8.99 -34.82
CA SER A 370 -25.13 7.83 -34.12
C SER A 370 -23.64 8.02 -33.91
N TYR A 371 -23.21 8.08 -32.64
CA TYR A 371 -21.80 8.18 -32.25
C TYR A 371 -21.49 7.25 -31.06
N PRO A 372 -20.23 6.82 -30.88
CA PRO A 372 -19.85 5.96 -29.76
C PRO A 372 -20.02 6.65 -28.40
N ALA A 373 -20.34 5.87 -27.36
CA ALA A 373 -20.64 6.40 -26.01
C ALA A 373 -19.47 7.15 -25.35
N TYR A 374 -18.24 6.98 -25.83
CA TYR A 374 -17.03 7.64 -25.30
C TYR A 374 -16.77 9.04 -25.89
N VAL A 375 -17.61 9.54 -26.80
CA VAL A 375 -17.50 10.91 -27.33
C VAL A 375 -18.78 11.72 -27.09
N LYS A 376 -18.62 13.03 -26.91
CA LYS A 376 -19.73 13.98 -26.76
C LYS A 376 -19.83 14.86 -28.00
N LEU A 377 -21.04 14.99 -28.52
CA LEU A 377 -21.36 15.88 -29.63
C LEU A 377 -21.43 17.33 -29.15
N ILE A 378 -20.66 18.23 -29.78
CA ILE A 378 -20.66 19.67 -29.48
C ILE A 378 -21.46 20.44 -30.52
N LYS A 379 -21.21 20.19 -31.81
CA LYS A 379 -21.75 21.01 -32.90
C LYS A 379 -22.01 20.18 -34.15
N ILE A 380 -23.10 20.52 -34.84
CA ILE A 380 -23.49 20.01 -36.16
C ILE A 380 -23.53 21.21 -37.12
N ASP A 381 -22.91 21.08 -38.29
CA ASP A 381 -22.91 22.12 -39.33
C ASP A 381 -22.92 21.50 -40.75
N PRO A 382 -23.90 21.80 -41.63
CA PRO A 382 -25.12 22.58 -41.36
C PRO A 382 -26.18 21.77 -40.60
N GLN A 383 -27.05 22.46 -39.86
CA GLN A 383 -28.19 21.84 -39.15
C GLN A 383 -29.40 21.54 -40.04
N VAL A 384 -29.39 22.03 -41.28
CA VAL A 384 -30.46 21.81 -42.26
C VAL A 384 -29.85 21.18 -43.49
N VAL A 385 -30.45 20.09 -43.95
CA VAL A 385 -30.02 19.36 -45.16
C VAL A 385 -31.20 19.29 -46.11
N LYS A 386 -30.93 19.56 -47.39
CA LYS A 386 -31.92 19.48 -48.46
C LYS A 386 -31.90 18.09 -49.09
N ILE A 387 -33.04 17.42 -49.06
CA ILE A 387 -33.20 16.07 -49.61
C ILE A 387 -34.23 16.13 -50.74
N THR A 388 -33.85 15.65 -51.92
CA THR A 388 -34.73 15.52 -53.09
C THR A 388 -35.13 14.05 -53.24
N LEU A 389 -36.44 13.79 -53.17
CA LEU A 389 -37.03 12.46 -53.31
C LEU A 389 -37.85 12.37 -54.60
N ARG A 390 -37.67 11.28 -55.35
CA ARG A 390 -38.41 11.01 -56.58
C ARG A 390 -39.26 9.74 -56.43
N SER A 391 -40.45 9.74 -57.03
CA SER A 391 -41.29 8.54 -57.14
C SER A 391 -40.59 7.48 -57.99
N LYS A 392 -40.50 6.26 -57.45
CA LYS A 392 -40.00 5.07 -58.14
C LYS A 392 -40.96 4.76 -59.29
N VAL A 393 -40.52 4.97 -60.53
CA VAL A 393 -41.30 4.60 -61.72
C VAL A 393 -41.07 3.12 -61.98
N GLU A 394 -42.11 2.29 -61.84
CA GLU A 394 -42.05 0.90 -62.29
C GLU A 394 -41.91 0.89 -63.82
N ARG A 395 -40.74 0.44 -64.31
CA ARG A 395 -40.63 0.00 -65.70
C ARG A 395 -41.34 -1.35 -65.79
N TYR A 396 -42.48 -1.36 -66.49
CA TYR A 396 -43.14 -2.58 -66.97
C TYR A 396 -42.20 -3.40 -67.85
#